data_AF-A0A0N1IHD8-F1
#
_entry.id   AF-A0A0N1IHD8-F1
#
_cell.length_a   1.000
_cell.length_b   1.000
_cell.length_c   1.000
_cell.angle_alpha   90.00
_cell.angle_beta   90.00
_cell.angle_gamma   90.00
#
_symmetry.space_group_name_H-M   'P 1'
#
loop_
_entity.id
_entity.type
_entity.pdbx_description
1 polymer ?
#
loop_
_entity_poly.entity_id
_entity_poly.type
_entity_poly.pdbx_seq_one_letter_code
_entity_poly.pdbx_strand_id
1 'polypeptide(L)' 'SDGRWGRKVLEWRPRTGRRSVGRPPARWTDDLVKITGATWMQLAQDRLSWRSLGEAYAQQWVTYG' A
#
# COMPACT_ATOMS: atom_id res chain seq x y z
N SER A 1 -6.11 1.65 21.62
CA SER A 1 -6.30 1.06 20.27
C SER A 1 -5.14 0.14 19.98
N ASP A 2 -5.32 -1.16 20.22
CA ASP A 2 -4.25 -2.14 20.05
C ASP A 2 -3.94 -2.27 18.56
N GLY A 3 -2.82 -1.71 18.10
CA GLY A 3 -2.34 -1.71 16.70
C GLY A 3 -2.17 -3.10 16.04
N ARG A 4 -2.66 -4.16 16.70
CA ARG A 4 -2.75 -5.54 16.23
C ARG A 4 -3.57 -5.67 14.95
N TRP A 5 -4.68 -4.94 14.82
CA TRP A 5 -5.50 -4.99 13.59
C TRP A 5 -4.79 -4.35 12.39
N GLY A 6 -4.21 -3.16 12.58
CA GLY A 6 -3.44 -2.48 11.53
C GLY A 6 -2.28 -3.34 11.04
N ARG A 7 -1.53 -3.96 11.97
CA ARG A 7 -0.42 -4.86 11.62
C ARG A 7 -0.90 -6.12 10.89
N LYS A 8 -2.02 -6.72 11.31
CA LYS A 8 -2.57 -7.92 10.68
C LYS A 8 -3.06 -7.67 9.26
N VAL A 9 -3.61 -6.49 8.97
CA VAL A 9 -4.01 -6.08 7.62
C VAL A 9 -2.79 -5.80 6.74
N LEU A 10 -1.77 -5.13 7.28
CA LEU A 10 -0.53 -4.80 6.56
C LEU A 10 0.36 -6.02 6.28
N GLU A 11 0.45 -6.95 7.22
CA GLU A 11 1.29 -8.15 7.13
C GLU A 11 0.60 -9.31 6.38
N TRP A 12 -0.65 -9.13 5.96
CA TRP A 12 -1.41 -10.17 5.27
C TRP A 12 -0.77 -10.52 3.92
N ARG A 13 -0.01 -11.62 3.92
CA ARG A 13 0.54 -12.27 2.72
C ARG A 13 -0.04 -13.69 2.64
N PRO A 14 -0.84 -14.04 1.61
CA PRO A 14 -1.28 -15.42 1.45
C PRO A 14 -0.07 -16.28 1.11
N ARG A 15 0.30 -17.18 2.02
CA ARG A 15 1.48 -18.05 1.89
C ARG A 15 1.26 -19.22 0.94
N THR A 16 0.02 -19.54 0.62
CA THR A 16 -0.39 -20.63 -0.27
C THR A 16 -1.77 -20.32 -0.86
N GLY A 17 -1.92 -20.49 -2.18
CA GLY A 17 -3.22 -20.42 -2.86
C GLY A 17 -3.22 -19.62 -4.17
N ARG A 18 -3.82 -20.20 -5.22
CA ARG A 18 -4.18 -19.46 -6.44
C ARG A 18 -5.39 -18.56 -6.15
N ARG A 19 -5.37 -17.32 -6.64
CA ARG A 19 -6.46 -16.36 -6.42
C ARG A 19 -7.70 -16.76 -7.24
N SER A 20 -8.88 -16.38 -6.74
CA SER A 20 -10.14 -16.52 -7.48
C SER A 20 -10.09 -15.74 -8.79
N VAL A 21 -10.63 -16.33 -9.85
CA VAL A 21 -10.73 -15.72 -11.18
C VAL A 21 -11.65 -14.49 -11.11
N GLY A 22 -11.25 -13.37 -11.72
CA GLY A 22 -12.06 -12.13 -11.82
C GLY A 22 -11.57 -10.93 -11.01
N ARG A 23 -10.60 -11.08 -10.10
CA ARG A 23 -9.97 -9.93 -9.41
C ARG A 23 -8.80 -9.41 -10.25
N PRO A 24 -8.61 -8.08 -10.39
CA PRO A 24 -7.42 -7.53 -11.01
C PRO A 24 -6.14 -8.15 -10.42
N PRO A 25 -5.14 -8.47 -11.25
CA PRO A 25 -3.90 -9.08 -10.78
C PRO A 25 -3.17 -8.18 -9.77
N ALA A 26 -3.29 -6.86 -9.95
CA ALA A 26 -2.71 -5.83 -9.11
C ALA A 26 -3.40 -5.72 -7.74
N ARG A 27 -2.58 -5.66 -6.69
CA ARG A 27 -2.97 -5.28 -5.32
C ARG A 27 -2.76 -3.78 -5.14
N TRP A 28 -3.51 -3.17 -4.21
CA TRP A 28 -3.26 -1.78 -3.78
C TRP A 28 -1.83 -1.56 -3.26
N THR A 29 -1.21 -2.60 -2.69
CA THR A 29 0.19 -2.56 -2.27
C THR A 29 1.17 -2.46 -3.43
N ASP A 30 0.78 -2.95 -4.61
CA ASP A 30 1.66 -2.96 -5.78
C ASP A 30 1.87 -1.52 -6.27
N ASP A 31 0.87 -0.65 -6.15
CA ASP A 31 1.00 0.79 -6.42
C ASP A 31 1.97 1.46 -5.44
N LEU A 32 1.89 1.11 -4.15
CA LEU A 32 2.83 1.61 -3.15
C LEU A 32 4.25 1.13 -3.40
N VAL A 33 4.44 -0.14 -3.73
CA VAL A 33 5.75 -0.72 -4.08
C VAL A 33 6.30 -0.06 -5.34
N LYS A 34 5.44 0.28 -6.31
CA LYS A 34 5.84 1.00 -7.52
C LYS A 34 6.34 2.42 -7.24
N ILE A 35 5.71 3.14 -6.30
CA ILE A 35 6.04 4.53 -5.97
C ILE A 35 7.22 4.63 -5.00
N THR A 36 7.28 3.74 -4.01
CA THR A 36 8.18 3.86 -2.85
C THR A 36 9.17 2.70 -2.71
N GLY A 37 9.09 1.70 -3.58
CA GLY A 37 9.97 0.53 -3.58
C GLY A 37 9.60 -0.53 -2.54
N ALA A 38 10.45 -1.55 -2.41
CA ALA A 38 10.22 -2.68 -1.52
C ALA A 38 10.22 -2.32 -0.02
N THR A 39 10.81 -1.17 0.34
CA THR A 39 10.93 -0.65 1.71
C THR A 39 9.77 0.27 2.11
N TRP A 40 8.66 0.28 1.37
CA TRP A 40 7.48 1.11 1.66
C TRP A 40 6.97 1.03 3.11
N MET A 41 7.09 -0.16 3.73
CA MET A 41 6.69 -0.35 5.14
C MET A 41 7.56 0.41 6.13
N GLN A 42 8.84 0.64 5.83
CA GLN A 42 9.73 1.46 6.65
C GLN A 42 9.43 2.94 6.44
N LEU A 43 9.20 3.35 5.19
CA LEU A 43 8.80 4.72 4.84
C LEU A 43 7.45 5.09 5.48
N ALA A 44 6.53 4.13 5.60
CA ALA A 44 5.24 4.34 6.27
C ALA A 44 5.34 4.51 7.79
N GLN A 45 6.49 4.18 8.41
CA GLN A 45 6.71 4.43 9.84
C GLN A 45 6.96 5.91 10.11
N ASP A 46 7.59 6.63 9.18
CA ASP A 46 7.70 8.08 9.24
C ASP A 46 6.39 8.72 8.76
N ARG A 47 5.64 9.29 9.71
CA ARG A 47 4.34 9.90 9.43
C ARG A 47 4.42 11.12 8.54
N LEU A 48 5.52 11.89 8.60
CA LEU A 48 5.67 13.10 7.79
C LEU A 48 5.94 12.72 6.34
N SER A 49 6.89 11.82 6.10
CA SER A 49 7.17 11.29 4.76
C SER A 49 5.96 10.57 4.18
N TRP A 50 5.27 9.75 4.97
CA TRP A 50 4.08 9.03 4.53
C TRP A 50 2.94 9.97 4.10
N ARG A 51 2.74 11.06 4.84
CA ARG A 51 1.73 12.06 4.49
C ARG A 51 2.07 12.77 3.19
N SER A 52 3.31 13.21 3.01
CA SER A 52 3.75 13.89 1.78
C SER A 52 3.62 12.98 0.55
N LEU A 53 3.97 11.70 0.68
CA LEU A 53 3.78 10.69 -0.38
C LEU A 53 2.30 10.50 -0.72
N GLY A 54 1.43 10.44 0.29
CA GLY A 54 -0.02 10.35 0.09
C GLY A 54 -0.62 11.57 -0.62
N GLU A 55 -0.17 12.78 -0.27
CA GLU A 55 -0.57 14.02 -0.93
C GLU A 55 -0.10 14.05 -2.39
N ALA A 56 1.15 13.69 -2.68
CA ALA A 56 1.67 13.60 -4.04
C ALA A 56 0.90 12.57 -4.89
N TYR A 57 0.57 11.41 -4.32
CA TYR A 57 -0.24 10.40 -4.98
C TYR A 57 -1.65 10.93 -5.30
N ALA A 58 -2.33 11.57 -4.36
CA ALA A 58 -3.66 12.14 -4.59
C ALA A 58 -3.65 13.23 -5.67
N GLN A 59 -2.62 14.10 -5.67
CA GLN A 59 -2.44 15.14 -6.69
C GLN A 59 -2.24 14.55 -8.08
N GLN A 60 -1.52 13.43 -8.21
CA GLN A 60 -1.38 12.72 -9.48
C GLN A 60 -2.76 12.34 -10.06
N TRP A 61 -3.70 11.88 -9.23
CA TRP A 61 -5.04 11.50 -9.71
C TRP A 61 -5.93 12.69 -10.06
N VAL A 62 -5.69 13.86 -9.45
CA VAL A 62 -6.42 15.11 -9.79
C VAL A 62 -5.94 15.69 -11.11
N THR A 63 -4.68 15.49 -11.49
CA THR A 63 -4.13 16.01 -12.77
C THR A 63 -4.45 15.13 -13.97
N TYR A 64 -4.83 13.87 -13.78
CA TYR A 64 -5.27 12.95 -14.83
C TYR A 64 -6.80 12.90 -15.04
N GLY A 65 -7.57 13.62 -14.21
CA GLY A 65 -9.04 13.75 -14.32
C GLY A 65 -9.46 15.07 -14.97
#